data_AF-A0A0S7Z4S3-F1
#
_entry.id   AF-A0A0S7Z4S3-F1
#
_cell.length_a   1.000
_cell.length_b   1.000
_cell.length_c   1.000
_cell.angle_alpha   90.00
_cell.angle_beta   90.00
_cell.angle_gamma   90.00
#
_symmetry.space_group_name_H-M   'P 1'
#
loop_
_entity.id
_entity.type
_entity.pdbx_description
1 polymer ?
#
loop_
_entity_poly.entity_id
_entity_poly.type
_entity_poly.pdbx_seq_one_letter_code
_entity_poly.pdbx_strand_id
1 'polypeptide(L)'
;MNLLRVVLIGGFLSIAAVILWISFIFGVETSTGTLLINLGTEIVGIVITVAVVEWFFERRRLQTRGRQLAWDALHAVEHAVWVWQGGPREMDTDEVRGILNAVGQDDPLPDFTEGLFLNIGTRSRRLLNNDPDAVAALPGFMNGLEHLARLSAIRDGKAPMKPRKVADILDEGTSDLAKALGKPTERHLASLIRFRDPSLGSQERRHFGGGHHFRPPSTEAPGELG
;
A
#
# COMPACT_ATOMS: atom_id res chain seq x y z
N MET A 1 -1.98 14.93 14.95
CA MET A 1 -3.00 15.46 15.88
C MET A 1 -3.33 16.89 15.46
N ASN A 2 -4.62 17.22 15.23
CA ASN A 2 -4.98 18.56 14.74
C ASN A 2 -4.67 19.62 15.80
N LEU A 3 -4.16 20.78 15.39
CA LEU A 3 -3.77 21.89 16.28
C LEU A 3 -4.88 22.25 17.29
N LEU A 4 -6.13 22.29 16.83
CA LEU A 4 -7.30 22.54 17.68
C LEU A 4 -7.41 21.56 18.86
N ARG A 5 -7.09 20.28 18.66
CA ARG A 5 -7.18 19.26 19.71
C ARG A 5 -6.10 19.45 20.77
N VAL A 6 -4.89 19.80 20.33
CA VAL A 6 -3.78 20.14 21.23
C VAL A 6 -4.18 21.33 22.11
N VAL A 7 -4.78 22.36 21.51
CA VAL A 7 -5.26 23.55 22.21
C VAL A 7 -6.37 23.21 23.21
N LEU A 8 -7.34 22.38 22.83
CA LEU A 8 -8.43 21.98 23.72
C LEU A 8 -7.93 21.16 24.91
N ILE A 9 -7.14 20.10 24.66
CA ILE A 9 -6.56 19.27 25.72
C ILE A 9 -5.69 20.13 26.64
N GLY A 10 -4.82 20.97 26.08
CA GLY A 10 -3.97 21.88 26.84
C GLY A 10 -4.79 22.87 27.69
N GLY A 11 -5.89 23.40 27.15
CA GLY A 11 -6.80 24.30 27.86
C GLY A 11 -7.47 23.63 29.06
N PHE A 12 -8.05 22.45 28.88
CA PHE A 12 -8.67 21.71 29.98
C PHE A 12 -7.67 21.30 31.07
N LEU A 13 -6.47 20.86 30.68
CA LEU A 13 -5.41 20.54 31.65
C LEU A 13 -4.95 21.79 32.42
N SER A 14 -4.88 22.94 31.75
CA SER A 14 -4.54 24.21 32.41
C SER A 14 -5.61 24.62 33.43
N ILE A 15 -6.89 24.49 33.07
CA ILE A 15 -8.01 24.75 33.99
C ILE A 15 -7.95 23.80 35.19
N ALA A 16 -7.75 22.50 34.97
CA ALA A 16 -7.62 21.53 36.04
C ALA A 16 -6.43 21.85 36.96
N ALA A 17 -5.28 22.23 36.39
CA ALA A 17 -4.11 22.63 37.17
C ALA A 17 -4.38 23.88 38.02
N VAL A 18 -5.09 24.87 37.49
CA VAL A 18 -5.51 26.06 38.25
C VAL A 18 -6.48 25.69 39.37
N ILE A 19 -7.47 24.82 39.12
CA ILE A 19 -8.42 24.34 40.14
C ILE A 19 -7.68 23.62 41.27
N LEU A 20 -6.77 22.71 40.92
CA LEU A 20 -5.94 21.99 41.88
C LEU A 20 -5.02 22.94 42.66
N TRP A 21 -4.40 23.92 42.00
CA TRP A 21 -3.60 24.95 42.66
C TRP A 21 -4.42 25.74 43.68
N ILE A 22 -5.62 26.21 43.29
CA ILE A 22 -6.51 26.97 44.18
C ILE A 22 -6.90 26.15 45.41
N SER A 23 -7.06 24.82 45.28
CA SER A 23 -7.34 23.95 46.43
C SER A 23 -6.26 24.02 47.52
N PHE A 24 -4.98 24.20 47.15
CA PHE A 24 -3.90 24.38 48.12
C PHE A 24 -3.97 25.72 48.86
N ILE A 25 -4.52 26.77 48.23
CA ILE A 25 -4.71 28.09 48.85
C ILE A 25 -5.81 28.02 49.92
N PHE A 26 -6.91 27.31 49.65
CA PHE A 26 -8.01 27.14 50.60
C PHE A 26 -7.72 26.11 51.71
N GLY A 27 -6.68 25.29 51.55
CA GLY A 27 -6.33 24.20 52.46
C GLY A 27 -7.10 22.92 52.12
N VAL A 28 -6.35 21.83 51.92
CA VAL A 28 -6.88 20.53 51.47
C VAL A 28 -7.82 19.85 52.48
N GLU A 29 -7.73 20.22 53.76
CA GLU A 29 -8.59 19.69 54.83
C GLU A 29 -9.95 20.39 54.91
N THR A 30 -10.14 21.49 54.17
CA THR A 30 -11.42 22.20 54.15
C THR A 30 -12.41 21.52 53.20
N SER A 31 -13.71 21.69 53.47
CA SER A 31 -14.79 21.22 52.58
C SER A 31 -14.62 21.77 51.14
N THR A 32 -14.27 23.06 51.01
CA THR A 32 -13.99 23.69 49.72
C THR A 32 -12.77 23.11 49.03
N GLY A 33 -11.65 22.91 49.75
CA GLY A 33 -10.45 22.27 49.23
C GLY A 33 -10.73 20.86 48.70
N THR A 34 -11.47 20.06 49.47
CA THR A 34 -11.88 18.70 49.07
C THR A 34 -12.73 18.72 47.79
N LEU A 35 -13.69 19.64 47.68
CA LEU A 35 -14.52 19.78 46.48
C LEU A 35 -13.68 20.15 45.25
N LEU A 36 -12.75 21.09 45.38
CA LEU A 36 -11.87 21.50 44.28
C LEU A 36 -10.94 20.39 43.84
N ILE A 37 -10.39 19.59 44.77
CA ILE A 37 -9.57 18.42 44.44
C ILE A 37 -10.39 17.41 43.66
N ASN A 38 -11.58 17.04 44.15
CA ASN A 38 -12.46 16.08 43.48
C ASN A 38 -12.78 16.55 42.06
N LEU A 39 -13.21 17.80 41.91
CA LEU A 39 -13.49 18.40 40.60
C LEU A 39 -12.26 18.39 39.68
N GLY A 40 -11.10 18.80 40.19
CA GLY A 40 -9.85 18.81 39.42
C GLY A 40 -9.45 17.41 38.95
N THR A 41 -9.54 16.42 39.84
CA THR A 41 -9.23 15.01 39.49
C THR A 41 -10.22 14.42 38.50
N GLU A 42 -11.51 14.76 38.59
CA GLU A 42 -12.53 14.35 37.63
C GLU A 42 -12.26 14.94 36.24
N ILE A 43 -11.94 16.25 36.15
CA ILE A 43 -11.57 16.89 34.89
C ILE A 43 -10.35 16.21 34.27
N VAL A 44 -9.30 15.93 35.07
CA VAL A 44 -8.12 15.20 34.59
C VAL A 44 -8.49 13.81 34.08
N GLY A 45 -9.31 13.06 34.82
CA GLY A 45 -9.79 11.74 34.43
C GLY A 45 -10.55 11.76 33.09
N ILE A 46 -11.42 12.74 32.89
CA ILE A 46 -12.16 12.94 31.63
C ILE A 46 -11.19 13.23 30.49
N VAL A 47 -10.25 14.17 30.66
CA VAL A 47 -9.29 14.55 29.61
C VAL A 47 -8.42 13.37 29.20
N ILE A 48 -7.89 12.61 30.16
CA ILE A 48 -7.08 11.41 29.89
C ILE A 48 -7.91 10.39 29.11
N THR A 49 -9.15 10.13 29.55
CA THR A 49 -10.04 9.17 28.89
C THR A 49 -10.30 9.57 27.43
N VAL A 50 -10.63 10.84 27.18
CA VAL A 50 -10.85 11.37 25.82
C VAL A 50 -9.60 11.23 24.97
N ALA A 51 -8.43 11.61 25.48
CA ALA A 51 -7.16 11.52 24.77
C ALA A 51 -6.81 10.07 24.38
N VAL A 52 -7.00 9.12 25.30
CA VAL A 52 -6.75 7.69 25.05
C VAL A 52 -7.71 7.15 24.00
N VAL A 53 -9.01 7.43 24.12
CA VAL A 53 -10.02 6.97 23.16
C VAL A 53 -9.76 7.55 21.77
N GLU A 54 -9.42 8.83 21.68
CA GLU A 54 -9.06 9.48 20.44
C GLU A 54 -7.83 8.84 19.79
N TRP A 55 -6.78 8.57 20.58
CA TRP A 55 -5.59 7.87 20.10
C TRP A 55 -5.91 6.48 19.55
N PHE A 56 -6.77 5.71 20.23
CA PHE A 56 -7.22 4.40 19.72
C PHE A 56 -7.97 4.53 18.40
N PHE A 57 -8.86 5.52 18.27
CA PHE A 57 -9.58 5.77 17.01
C PHE A 57 -8.65 6.18 15.88
N GLU A 58 -7.70 7.08 16.14
CA GLU A 58 -6.71 7.51 15.16
C GLU A 58 -5.85 6.32 14.69
N ARG A 59 -5.37 5.51 15.64
CA ARG A 59 -4.60 4.30 15.33
C ARG A 59 -5.41 3.32 14.47
N ARG A 60 -6.68 3.07 14.82
CA ARG A 60 -7.56 2.19 14.05
C ARG A 60 -7.84 2.74 12.64
N ARG A 61 -8.00 4.06 12.53
CA ARG A 61 -8.20 4.75 11.25
C ARG A 61 -6.98 4.57 10.35
N LEU A 62 -5.78 4.84 10.87
CA LEU A 62 -4.52 4.66 10.14
C LEU A 62 -4.31 3.20 9.72
N GLN A 63 -4.59 2.23 10.60
CA GLN A 63 -4.50 0.80 10.25
C GLN A 63 -5.50 0.40 9.15
N THR A 64 -6.74 0.88 9.23
CA THR A 64 -7.76 0.63 8.20
C THR A 64 -7.31 1.22 6.85
N ARG A 65 -6.82 2.45 6.87
CA ARG A 65 -6.28 3.11 5.67
C ARG A 65 -5.07 2.38 5.10
N GLY A 66 -4.11 2.01 5.95
CA GLY A 66 -2.94 1.23 5.56
C GLY A 66 -3.31 -0.10 4.92
N ARG A 67 -4.26 -0.85 5.50
CA ARG A 67 -4.78 -2.09 4.91
C ARG A 67 -5.45 -1.86 3.56
N GLN A 68 -6.23 -0.80 3.40
CA GLN A 68 -6.85 -0.46 2.12
C GLN A 68 -5.78 -0.16 1.05
N LEU A 69 -4.77 0.65 1.39
CA LEU A 69 -3.68 0.97 0.48
C LEU A 69 -2.84 -0.27 0.11
N ALA A 70 -2.58 -1.14 1.08
CA ALA A 70 -1.87 -2.41 0.84
C ALA A 70 -2.68 -3.34 -0.07
N TRP A 71 -4.00 -3.42 0.12
CA TRP A 71 -4.89 -4.15 -0.76
C TRP A 71 -4.89 -3.59 -2.18
N ASP A 72 -5.00 -2.27 -2.34
CA ASP A 72 -4.97 -1.63 -3.66
C ASP A 72 -3.64 -1.90 -4.39
N ALA A 73 -2.52 -1.88 -3.65
CA ALA A 73 -1.20 -2.19 -4.19
C ALA A 73 -1.09 -3.66 -4.61
N LEU A 74 -1.59 -4.58 -3.77
CA LEU A 74 -1.58 -6.00 -4.07
C LEU A 74 -2.43 -6.33 -5.31
N HIS A 75 -3.65 -5.80 -5.41
CA HIS A 75 -4.51 -6.00 -6.59
C HIS A 75 -3.88 -5.40 -7.86
N ALA A 76 -3.17 -4.28 -7.75
CA ALA A 76 -2.44 -3.73 -8.89
C ALA A 76 -1.34 -4.70 -9.38
N VAL A 77 -0.62 -5.34 -8.47
CA VAL A 77 0.38 -6.37 -8.79
C VAL A 77 -0.31 -7.62 -9.38
N GLU A 78 -1.37 -8.12 -8.76
CA GLU A 78 -2.15 -9.27 -9.26
C GLU A 78 -2.62 -9.04 -10.70
N HIS A 79 -3.22 -7.87 -10.98
CA HIS A 79 -3.66 -7.51 -12.31
C HIS A 79 -2.51 -7.42 -13.32
N ALA A 80 -1.40 -6.76 -12.95
CA ALA A 80 -0.27 -6.63 -13.85
C ALA A 80 0.39 -7.98 -14.16
N VAL A 81 0.50 -8.87 -13.16
CA VAL A 81 0.98 -10.25 -13.35
C VAL A 81 0.03 -11.06 -14.21
N TRP A 82 -1.28 -10.93 -14.00
CA TRP A 82 -2.28 -11.59 -14.83
C TRP A 82 -2.19 -11.15 -16.30
N VAL A 83 -2.06 -9.84 -16.57
CA VAL A 83 -1.85 -9.32 -17.92
C VAL A 83 -0.58 -9.92 -18.52
N TRP A 84 0.53 -9.88 -17.78
CA TRP A 84 1.84 -10.30 -18.25
C TRP A 84 1.94 -11.81 -18.52
N GLN A 85 1.60 -12.62 -17.53
CA GLN A 85 1.89 -14.07 -17.54
C GLN A 85 0.64 -14.92 -17.77
N GLY A 86 -0.56 -14.36 -17.64
CA GLY A 86 -1.80 -15.14 -17.60
C GLY A 86 -2.07 -15.69 -16.21
N GLY A 87 -2.92 -16.72 -16.14
CA GLY A 87 -3.44 -17.26 -14.89
C GLY A 87 -4.97 -17.19 -14.79
N PRO A 88 -5.53 -17.74 -13.71
CA PRO A 88 -6.92 -17.50 -13.32
C PRO A 88 -7.23 -15.99 -13.25
N ARG A 89 -8.50 -15.60 -13.45
CA ARG A 89 -8.90 -14.18 -13.37
C ARG A 89 -8.82 -13.63 -11.96
N GLU A 90 -9.09 -14.48 -10.98
CA GLU A 90 -8.95 -14.21 -9.55
C GLU A 90 -7.80 -15.08 -9.10
N MET A 91 -6.67 -14.46 -8.75
CA MET A 91 -5.49 -15.17 -8.28
C MET A 91 -5.27 -14.85 -6.82
N ASP A 92 -5.12 -15.89 -6.00
CA ASP A 92 -4.66 -15.69 -4.64
C ASP A 92 -3.17 -15.32 -4.61
N THR A 93 -2.71 -14.78 -3.48
CA THR A 93 -1.36 -14.21 -3.37
C THR A 93 -0.25 -15.25 -3.56
N ASP A 94 -0.47 -16.46 -3.08
CA ASP A 94 0.39 -17.63 -3.28
C ASP A 94 0.46 -18.07 -4.76
N GLU A 95 -0.63 -17.91 -5.50
CA GLU A 95 -0.69 -18.18 -6.93
C GLU A 95 0.11 -17.14 -7.74
N VAL A 96 -0.05 -15.85 -7.42
CA VAL A 96 0.75 -14.78 -8.02
C VAL A 96 2.23 -15.05 -7.84
N ARG A 97 2.64 -15.43 -6.63
CA ARG A 97 4.04 -15.75 -6.34
C ARG A 97 4.52 -17.02 -7.03
N GLY A 98 3.64 -18.01 -7.19
CA GLY A 98 3.91 -19.19 -8.02
C GLY A 98 4.19 -18.84 -9.47
N ILE A 99 3.38 -17.95 -10.07
CA ILE A 99 3.55 -17.47 -11.44
C ILE A 99 4.85 -16.67 -11.58
N LEU A 100 5.13 -15.74 -10.66
CA LEU A 100 6.36 -14.95 -10.64
C LEU A 100 7.61 -15.83 -10.56
N ASN A 101 7.55 -16.92 -9.78
CA ASN A 101 8.66 -17.87 -9.71
C ASN A 101 8.91 -18.60 -11.04
N ALA A 102 7.87 -18.79 -11.86
CA ALA A 102 7.95 -19.45 -13.17
C ALA A 102 8.36 -18.52 -14.33
N VAL A 103 8.54 -17.21 -14.09
CA VAL A 103 8.97 -16.25 -15.11
C VAL A 103 10.38 -16.60 -15.61
N GLY A 104 10.49 -16.77 -16.92
CA GLY A 104 11.74 -17.02 -17.63
C GLY A 104 12.52 -15.75 -17.96
N GLN A 105 13.78 -15.91 -18.38
CA GLN A 105 14.59 -14.78 -18.85
C GLN A 105 14.10 -14.22 -20.20
N ASP A 106 13.51 -15.09 -21.02
CA ASP A 106 13.09 -14.78 -22.39
C ASP A 106 11.58 -14.52 -22.51
N ASP A 107 10.87 -14.45 -21.38
CA ASP A 107 9.45 -14.07 -21.39
C ASP A 107 9.30 -12.66 -21.96
N PRO A 108 8.42 -12.45 -22.94
CA PRO A 108 8.29 -11.13 -23.56
C PRO A 108 7.72 -10.15 -22.54
N LEU A 109 8.31 -8.96 -22.53
CA LEU A 109 7.91 -7.84 -21.69
C LEU A 109 7.71 -6.61 -22.59
N PRO A 110 6.55 -6.51 -23.27
CA PRO A 110 6.28 -5.40 -24.17
C PRO A 110 6.06 -4.09 -23.41
N ASP A 111 6.23 -2.95 -24.09
CA ASP A 111 6.16 -1.61 -23.51
C ASP A 111 4.88 -1.34 -22.70
N PHE A 112 3.73 -1.87 -23.12
CA PHE A 112 2.48 -1.68 -22.37
C PHE A 112 2.49 -2.42 -21.02
N THR A 113 3.05 -3.64 -20.99
CA THR A 113 3.21 -4.42 -19.75
C THR A 113 4.26 -3.78 -18.85
N GLU A 114 5.37 -3.28 -19.41
CA GLU A 114 6.31 -2.45 -18.63
C GLU A 114 5.64 -1.21 -18.04
N GLY A 115 4.72 -0.59 -18.79
CA GLY A 115 3.93 0.55 -18.34
C GLY A 115 3.12 0.24 -17.08
N LEU A 116 2.55 -0.96 -16.97
CA LEU A 116 1.86 -1.40 -15.75
C LEU A 116 2.80 -1.46 -14.55
N PHE A 117 4.00 -2.02 -14.72
CA PHE A 117 5.00 -2.12 -13.65
C PHE A 117 5.57 -0.75 -13.26
N LEU A 118 5.82 0.13 -14.23
CA LEU A 118 6.20 1.51 -14.00
C LEU A 118 5.13 2.26 -13.18
N ASN A 119 3.86 2.06 -13.51
CA ASN A 119 2.74 2.65 -12.77
C ASN A 119 2.67 2.13 -11.31
N ILE A 120 2.91 0.83 -11.09
CA ILE A 120 3.01 0.26 -9.74
C ILE A 120 4.16 0.91 -8.96
N GLY A 121 5.34 1.02 -9.57
CA GLY A 121 6.52 1.58 -8.91
C GLY A 121 6.37 3.07 -8.58
N THR A 122 5.84 3.86 -9.51
CA THR A 122 5.57 5.29 -9.29
C THR A 122 4.48 5.51 -8.24
N ARG A 123 3.40 4.74 -8.25
CA ARG A 123 2.35 4.79 -7.21
C ARG A 123 2.91 4.40 -5.85
N SER A 124 3.73 3.35 -5.77
CA SER A 124 4.35 2.92 -4.51
C SER A 124 5.24 4.00 -3.90
N ARG A 125 6.07 4.67 -4.73
CA ARG A 125 6.88 5.82 -4.29
C ARG A 125 6.01 7.00 -3.82
N ARG A 126 4.89 7.27 -4.49
CA ARG A 126 3.95 8.32 -4.05
C ARG A 126 3.33 7.99 -2.70
N LEU A 127 2.93 6.74 -2.46
CA LEU A 127 2.36 6.32 -1.17
C LEU A 127 3.36 6.48 -0.03
N LEU A 128 4.62 6.08 -0.25
CA LEU A 128 5.70 6.27 0.74
C LEU A 128 5.88 7.74 1.15
N ASN A 129 5.70 8.68 0.22
CA ASN A 129 5.90 10.11 0.47
C ASN A 129 4.64 10.81 0.99
N ASN A 130 3.46 10.45 0.48
CA ASN A 130 2.22 11.19 0.71
C ASN A 130 1.42 10.66 1.91
N ASP A 131 1.55 9.37 2.26
CA ASP A 131 0.78 8.72 3.32
C ASP A 131 1.67 7.97 4.33
N PRO A 132 2.79 8.55 4.83
CA PRO A 132 3.78 7.83 5.63
C PRO A 132 3.20 7.25 6.93
N ASP A 133 2.28 7.96 7.59
CA ASP A 133 1.63 7.50 8.83
C ASP A 133 0.77 6.25 8.60
N ALA A 134 0.03 6.19 7.48
CA ALA A 134 -0.80 5.04 7.14
C ALA A 134 0.06 3.85 6.72
N VAL A 135 1.18 4.09 6.03
CA VAL A 135 2.16 3.07 5.67
C VAL A 135 2.82 2.48 6.92
N ALA A 136 3.29 3.33 7.84
CA ALA A 136 3.92 2.91 9.09
C ALA A 136 2.97 2.20 10.06
N ALA A 137 1.66 2.47 9.98
CA ALA A 137 0.67 1.83 10.82
C ALA A 137 0.48 0.32 10.54
N LEU A 138 0.96 -0.18 9.40
CA LEU A 138 0.86 -1.58 9.01
C LEU A 138 2.26 -2.22 8.91
N PRO A 139 2.63 -3.15 9.81
CA PRO A 139 3.95 -3.79 9.80
C PRO A 139 4.25 -4.48 8.46
N GLY A 140 5.44 -4.25 7.92
CA GLY A 140 5.89 -4.84 6.63
C GLY A 140 5.39 -4.13 5.38
N PHE A 141 4.38 -3.26 5.47
CA PHE A 141 3.83 -2.56 4.29
C PHE A 141 4.86 -1.63 3.63
N MET A 142 5.63 -0.91 4.46
CA MET A 142 6.71 -0.04 3.98
C MET A 142 7.73 -0.80 3.11
N ASN A 143 8.22 -1.95 3.59
CA ASN A 143 9.17 -2.77 2.85
C ASN A 143 8.60 -3.21 1.50
N GLY A 144 7.34 -3.69 1.49
CA GLY A 144 6.67 -4.07 0.25
C GLY A 144 6.60 -2.92 -0.77
N LEU A 145 6.25 -1.72 -0.32
CA LEU A 145 6.23 -0.53 -1.18
C LEU A 145 7.64 -0.13 -1.66
N GLU A 146 8.67 -0.27 -0.83
CA GLU A 146 10.06 0.01 -1.22
C GLU A 146 10.56 -0.94 -2.31
N HIS A 147 10.25 -2.24 -2.19
CA HIS A 147 10.55 -3.22 -3.24
C HIS A 147 9.84 -2.82 -4.54
N LEU A 148 8.52 -2.59 -4.50
CA LEU A 148 7.74 -2.21 -5.67
C LEU A 148 8.18 -0.87 -6.27
N ALA A 149 8.59 0.10 -5.45
CA ALA A 149 9.07 1.40 -5.91
C ALA A 149 10.31 1.30 -6.82
N ARG A 150 11.07 0.21 -6.76
CA ARG A 150 12.20 -0.05 -7.69
C ARG A 150 11.75 -0.21 -9.13
N LEU A 151 10.51 -0.63 -9.37
CA LEU A 151 9.92 -0.71 -10.73
C LEU A 151 9.77 0.66 -11.39
N SER A 152 9.83 1.76 -10.62
CA SER A 152 9.82 3.10 -11.22
C SER A 152 11.05 3.38 -12.09
N ALA A 153 12.14 2.64 -11.89
CA ALA A 153 13.37 2.74 -12.67
C ALA A 153 13.45 1.71 -13.81
N ILE A 154 12.34 1.04 -14.16
CA ILE A 154 12.33 -0.03 -15.18
C ILE A 154 12.82 0.46 -16.56
N ARG A 155 12.68 1.77 -16.85
CA ARG A 155 13.11 2.43 -18.10
C ARG A 155 14.31 3.37 -17.95
N ASP A 156 14.85 3.54 -16.75
CA ASP A 156 15.90 4.55 -16.49
C ASP A 156 17.30 4.06 -16.92
N GLY A 157 17.44 2.76 -17.21
CA GLY A 157 18.70 2.14 -17.61
C GLY A 157 19.01 2.26 -19.11
N LYS A 158 20.31 2.14 -19.46
CA LYS A 158 20.75 2.04 -20.86
C LYS A 158 20.25 0.77 -21.57
N ALA A 159 19.91 -0.26 -20.80
CA ALA A 159 19.36 -1.51 -21.29
C ALA A 159 18.02 -1.78 -20.56
N PRO A 160 17.02 -2.35 -21.26
CA PRO A 160 15.76 -2.75 -20.64
C PRO A 160 15.97 -3.69 -19.45
N MET A 161 15.16 -3.55 -18.41
CA MET A 161 15.22 -4.43 -17.25
C MET A 161 14.83 -5.85 -17.67
N LYS A 162 15.66 -6.84 -17.34
CA LYS A 162 15.38 -8.24 -17.68
C LYS A 162 14.06 -8.70 -17.02
N PRO A 163 13.20 -9.45 -17.74
CA PRO A 163 11.96 -10.03 -17.23
C PRO A 163 12.10 -10.70 -15.86
N ARG A 164 13.13 -11.53 -15.67
CA ARG A 164 13.39 -12.18 -14.39
C ARG A 164 13.60 -11.19 -13.24
N LYS A 165 14.31 -10.08 -13.49
CA LYS A 165 14.56 -9.07 -12.46
C LYS A 165 13.28 -8.35 -12.05
N VAL A 166 12.38 -8.09 -13.02
CA VAL A 166 11.04 -7.55 -12.74
C VAL A 166 10.26 -8.52 -11.86
N ALA A 167 10.27 -9.82 -12.19
CA ALA A 167 9.59 -10.85 -11.41
C ALA A 167 10.14 -10.98 -9.98
N ASP A 168 11.46 -10.89 -9.80
CA ASP A 168 12.07 -10.94 -8.47
C ASP A 168 11.63 -9.73 -7.60
N ILE A 169 11.58 -8.52 -8.19
CA ILE A 169 11.09 -7.32 -7.51
C ILE A 169 9.61 -7.47 -7.11
N LEU A 170 8.78 -7.99 -8.02
CA LEU A 170 7.38 -8.25 -7.75
C LEU A 170 7.19 -9.33 -6.69
N ASP A 171 7.97 -10.42 -6.69
CA ASP A 171 7.83 -11.50 -5.70
C ASP A 171 8.19 -11.02 -4.30
N GLU A 172 9.29 -10.25 -4.17
CA GLU A 172 9.67 -9.60 -2.91
C GLU A 172 8.58 -8.65 -2.41
N GLY A 173 8.11 -7.74 -3.28
CA GLY A 173 7.05 -6.78 -2.98
C GLY A 173 5.74 -7.46 -2.56
N THR A 174 5.28 -8.44 -3.33
CA THR A 174 4.07 -9.21 -3.06
C THR A 174 4.20 -10.00 -1.76
N SER A 175 5.36 -10.61 -1.48
CA SER A 175 5.58 -11.32 -0.22
C SER A 175 5.39 -10.41 1.00
N ASP A 176 5.95 -9.20 0.97
CA ASP A 176 5.85 -8.27 2.08
C ASP A 176 4.46 -7.62 2.20
N LEU A 177 3.78 -7.34 1.08
CA LEU A 177 2.37 -6.94 1.09
C LEU A 177 1.48 -8.04 1.68
N ALA A 178 1.73 -9.30 1.33
CA ALA A 178 1.01 -10.45 1.85
C ALA A 178 1.17 -10.56 3.37
N LYS A 179 2.41 -10.46 3.88
CA LYS A 179 2.69 -10.46 5.32
C LYS A 179 1.95 -9.31 6.02
N ALA A 180 1.99 -8.11 5.45
CA ALA A 180 1.33 -6.93 6.01
C ALA A 180 -0.20 -7.12 6.10
N LEU A 181 -0.79 -7.83 5.14
CA LEU A 181 -2.22 -8.13 5.09
C LEU A 181 -2.60 -9.42 5.86
N GLY A 182 -1.64 -10.17 6.39
CA GLY A 182 -1.89 -11.49 7.01
C GLY A 182 -2.35 -12.55 6.00
N LYS A 183 -1.91 -12.44 4.74
CA LYS A 183 -2.20 -13.39 3.66
C LYS A 183 -1.14 -14.49 3.57
N PRO A 184 -1.49 -15.66 2.99
CA PRO A 184 -0.52 -16.72 2.72
C PRO A 184 0.69 -16.22 1.93
N THR A 185 1.87 -16.72 2.28
CA THR A 185 3.16 -16.39 1.63
C THR A 185 3.83 -17.63 1.02
N GLU A 186 3.12 -18.73 0.93
CA GLU A 186 3.63 -19.91 0.25
C GLU A 186 3.59 -19.71 -1.26
N ARG A 187 4.38 -20.47 -2.01
CA ARG A 187 4.36 -20.44 -3.47
C ARG A 187 3.62 -21.69 -3.96
N HIS A 188 2.48 -21.52 -4.61
CA HIS A 188 1.76 -22.64 -5.21
C HIS A 188 2.12 -22.76 -6.70
N LEU A 189 2.84 -23.83 -7.06
CA LEU A 189 3.38 -24.02 -8.42
C LEU A 189 2.58 -25.03 -9.26
N ALA A 190 2.05 -26.08 -8.65
CA ALA A 190 1.68 -27.31 -9.37
C ALA A 190 0.45 -27.18 -10.29
N SER A 191 -0.48 -26.28 -10.01
CA SER A 191 -1.74 -26.12 -10.76
C SER A 191 -1.74 -24.98 -11.78
N LEU A 192 -0.76 -24.07 -11.71
CA LEU A 192 -0.79 -22.78 -12.42
C LEU A 192 -0.07 -22.78 -13.76
N ILE A 193 0.87 -23.71 -13.97
CA ILE A 193 1.64 -23.81 -15.23
C ILE A 193 0.70 -23.92 -16.45
N ARG A 194 -0.44 -24.61 -16.31
CA ARG A 194 -1.42 -24.78 -17.41
C ARG A 194 -2.13 -23.49 -17.83
N PHE A 195 -2.18 -22.48 -16.96
CA PHE A 195 -2.84 -21.21 -17.25
C PHE A 195 -1.88 -20.10 -17.65
N ARG A 196 -0.56 -20.37 -17.51
CA ARG A 196 0.48 -19.43 -17.89
C ARG A 196 0.62 -19.39 -19.41
N ASP A 197 0.43 -18.22 -19.97
CA ASP A 197 0.66 -17.92 -21.38
C ASP A 197 1.24 -16.50 -21.47
N PRO A 198 2.58 -16.37 -21.47
CA PRO A 198 3.24 -15.09 -21.54
C PRO A 198 3.31 -14.55 -22.97
N SER A 199 2.72 -15.20 -23.98
CA SER A 199 2.82 -14.74 -25.37
C SER A 199 2.28 -13.32 -25.55
N LEU A 200 2.93 -12.53 -26.42
CA LEU A 200 2.58 -11.13 -26.67
C LEU A 200 1.09 -10.96 -27.01
N GLY A 201 0.55 -11.77 -27.91
CA GLY A 201 -0.86 -11.70 -28.30
C GLY A 201 -1.82 -12.02 -27.15
N SER A 202 -1.44 -12.89 -26.21
CA SER A 202 -2.23 -13.14 -25.01
C SER A 202 -2.16 -11.99 -24.01
N GLN A 203 -0.99 -11.35 -23.85
CA GLN A 203 -0.87 -10.14 -23.04
C GLN A 203 -1.73 -9.00 -23.58
N GLU A 204 -1.68 -8.78 -24.90
CA GLU A 204 -2.47 -7.75 -25.59
C GLU A 204 -3.98 -7.97 -25.42
N ARG A 205 -4.46 -9.21 -25.60
CA ARG A 205 -5.87 -9.56 -25.36
C ARG A 205 -6.32 -9.32 -23.93
N ARG A 206 -5.46 -9.60 -22.94
CA ARG A 206 -5.76 -9.37 -21.52
C ARG A 206 -5.75 -7.90 -21.16
N HIS A 207 -4.83 -7.12 -21.73
CA HIS A 207 -4.70 -5.70 -21.44
C HIS A 207 -5.79 -4.85 -22.10
N PHE A 208 -6.10 -5.10 -23.37
CA PHE A 208 -7.04 -4.27 -24.16
C PHE A 208 -8.45 -4.88 -24.30
N GLY A 209 -8.63 -6.14 -23.90
CA GLY A 209 -9.85 -6.91 -24.18
C GLY A 209 -9.87 -7.35 -25.65
N GLY A 210 -9.92 -8.65 -25.92
CA GLY A 210 -9.65 -9.29 -27.23
C GLY A 210 -10.56 -8.95 -28.44
N GLY A 211 -10.96 -7.69 -28.63
CA GLY A 211 -11.77 -7.19 -29.73
C GLY A 211 -11.04 -6.33 -30.77
N HIS A 212 -9.78 -5.94 -30.55
CA HIS A 212 -9.01 -5.23 -31.58
C HIS A 212 -8.13 -6.22 -32.34
N HIS A 213 -8.56 -6.57 -33.55
CA HIS A 213 -7.62 -6.99 -34.59
C HIS A 213 -6.62 -5.84 -34.80
N PHE A 214 -5.45 -5.93 -34.17
CA PHE A 214 -4.28 -5.18 -34.61
C PHE A 214 -3.99 -5.63 -36.04
N ARG A 215 -4.41 -4.82 -37.01
CA ARG A 215 -3.98 -4.96 -38.40
C ARG A 215 -2.61 -4.29 -38.44
N PRO A 216 -1.50 -5.03 -38.58
CA PRO A 216 -0.20 -4.38 -38.74
C PRO A 216 -0.28 -3.39 -39.91
N PRO A 217 0.43 -2.25 -39.85
CA PRO A 217 0.50 -1.34 -40.98
C PRO A 217 0.93 -2.18 -42.19
N SER A 218 0.05 -2.25 -43.20
CA SER A 218 0.40 -2.85 -44.47
C SER A 218 1.67 -2.16 -44.93
N THR A 219 2.76 -2.92 -45.05
CA THR A 219 3.90 -2.52 -45.86
C THR A 219 3.36 -2.18 -47.24
N GLU A 220 3.11 -0.90 -47.49
CA GLU A 220 2.89 -0.38 -48.82
C GLU A 220 4.13 -0.79 -49.62
N ALA A 221 3.94 -1.71 -50.54
CA ALA A 221 4.96 -2.02 -51.53
C ALA A 221 5.29 -0.70 -52.24
N PRO A 222 6.58 -0.32 -52.34
CA PRO A 222 6.95 0.86 -53.11
C PRO A 222 6.48 0.65 -54.55
N GLY A 223 5.60 1.55 -55.01
CA GLY A 223 5.06 1.52 -56.35
C GLY A 223 6.19 1.49 -57.38
N GLU A 224 6.19 0.45 -58.21
CA GLU A 224 6.87 0.47 -59.49
C GLU A 224 6.16 1.50 -60.37
N LEU A 225 6.78 2.68 -60.51
CA LEU A 225 6.53 3.62 -61.58
C LEU A 225 7.86 3.82 -62.31
N GLY A 226 7.96 3.25 -63.51
CA GLY A 226 9.10 3.40 -64.42
C GLY A 226 9.25 2.25 -65.37
#